data_AF-A0A2E3D4J9-F1
#
_entry.id   AF-A0A2E3D4J9-F1
#
_cell.length_a   1.000
_cell.length_b   1.000
_cell.length_c   1.000
_cell.angle_alpha   90.00
_cell.angle_beta   90.00
_cell.angle_gamma   90.00
#
_symmetry.space_group_name_H-M   'P 1'
#
loop_
_entity.id
_entity.type
_entity.pdbx_description
1 polymer ?
#
loop_
_entity_poly.entity_id
_entity_poly.type
_entity_poly.pdbx_seq_one_letter_code
_entity_poly.pdbx_strand_id
1 'polypeptide(L)'
;MHTALKQRLAWGLIICTALINTTGCYQPLEVTPLPQPVFDETTLQHLQQSMASNVSAILAQNQLLQPDASDRLSRSPYRPLTFLDWPDCWQDDHCRYSISETGIPVQTFPANPDVYAWWQNRLQAPDQAAVCGVRFAGPDQVQYELASFNNRYELESTPGFMLTHYQQCGSCSTLQDLAVYGSLDLTVMAKTCSKRMGFSNKKLCMEDIGFTPACAESWAYNAEQTAQSCFILCVQEYGLIPLLLGTESSPNTNEGRLNQCLQCDEMMAGPGFQYSAGRTRRNSGIASEIDRPEDQVYEVEHRYFD
;
A
#
# COMPACT_ATOMS: atom_id res chain seq x y z
N MET A 1 51.60 6.44 30.55
CA MET A 1 50.31 7.09 30.18
C MET A 1 50.01 7.11 28.68
N HIS A 2 50.97 6.90 27.76
CA HIS A 2 50.72 6.98 26.31
C HIS A 2 50.19 5.69 25.62
N THR A 3 50.17 4.54 26.29
CA THR A 3 49.74 3.25 25.71
C THR A 3 48.24 2.96 25.92
N ALA A 4 47.64 3.44 27.02
CA ALA A 4 46.22 3.23 27.31
C ALA A 4 45.28 4.09 26.44
N LEU A 5 45.75 5.25 25.97
CA LEU A 5 44.95 6.16 25.13
C LEU A 5 44.83 5.66 23.68
N LYS A 6 45.85 4.96 23.17
CA LYS A 6 45.84 4.36 21.81
C LYS A 6 44.90 3.15 21.71
N GLN A 7 44.76 2.37 22.78
CA GLN A 7 43.80 1.26 22.81
C GLN A 7 42.34 1.76 22.82
N ARG A 8 42.02 2.81 23.57
CA ARG A 8 40.64 3.36 23.59
C ARG A 8 40.21 4.00 22.27
N LEU A 9 41.13 4.61 21.53
CA LEU A 9 40.87 5.14 20.19
C LEU A 9 40.71 4.03 19.13
N ALA A 10 41.45 2.92 19.26
CA ALA A 10 41.29 1.77 18.36
C ALA A 10 39.95 1.05 18.58
N TRP A 11 39.48 0.91 19.83
CA TRP A 11 38.15 0.35 20.11
C TRP A 11 37.01 1.31 19.73
N GLY A 12 37.20 2.62 19.86
CA GLY A 12 36.24 3.62 19.39
C GLY A 12 36.07 3.66 17.87
N LEU A 13 37.15 3.46 17.11
CA LEU A 13 37.07 3.35 15.64
C LEU A 13 36.43 2.02 15.20
N ILE A 14 36.71 0.91 15.89
CA ILE A 14 36.15 -0.42 15.56
C ILE A 14 34.63 -0.45 15.83
N ILE A 15 34.15 0.21 16.88
CA ILE A 15 32.70 0.31 17.17
C ILE A 15 31.99 1.20 16.13
N CYS A 16 32.63 2.29 15.68
CA CYS A 16 32.08 3.10 14.60
C CYS A 16 32.08 2.39 13.24
N THR A 17 33.08 1.55 12.92
CA THR A 17 33.08 0.78 11.66
C THR A 17 32.16 -0.45 11.70
N ALA A 18 31.94 -1.04 12.88
CA ALA A 18 30.99 -2.15 13.04
C ALA A 18 29.52 -1.70 12.96
N LEU A 19 29.22 -0.43 13.26
CA LEU A 19 27.89 0.16 13.10
C LEU A 19 27.59 0.67 11.67
N ILE A 20 28.61 0.77 10.82
CA ILE A 20 28.43 1.12 9.39
C ILE A 20 28.15 -0.13 8.54
N ASN A 21 28.53 -1.32 9.02
CA ASN A 21 28.07 -2.60 8.48
C ASN A 21 26.78 -3.07 9.16
N THR A 22 25.87 -2.13 9.47
CA THR A 22 24.51 -2.51 9.87
C THR A 22 23.84 -3.15 8.67
N THR A 23 23.71 -4.46 8.78
CA THR A 23 23.01 -5.42 7.94
C THR A 23 21.52 -5.09 7.70
N GLY A 24 21.05 -3.87 7.97
CA GLY A 24 19.68 -3.44 7.71
C GLY A 24 19.42 -3.05 6.26
N CYS A 25 20.44 -2.71 5.47
CA CYS A 25 20.25 -2.30 4.07
C CYS A 25 20.25 -3.46 3.07
N TYR A 26 20.83 -4.61 3.41
CA TYR A 26 21.06 -5.74 2.49
C TYR A 26 20.67 -7.10 3.08
N GLN A 27 19.67 -7.16 3.96
CA GLN A 27 19.05 -8.47 4.22
C GLN A 27 18.44 -8.98 2.91
N PRO A 28 18.84 -10.18 2.44
CA PRO A 28 18.15 -10.82 1.32
C PRO A 28 16.67 -10.92 1.70
N LEU A 29 15.80 -10.53 0.78
CA LEU A 29 14.38 -10.50 1.02
C LEU A 29 13.87 -11.95 1.04
N GLU A 30 13.74 -12.51 2.24
CA GLU A 30 13.10 -13.80 2.43
C GLU A 30 11.60 -13.62 2.19
N VAL A 31 11.10 -14.22 1.11
CA VAL A 31 9.69 -14.11 0.73
C VAL A 31 8.86 -15.00 1.67
N THR A 32 7.97 -14.38 2.43
CA THR A 32 7.05 -15.06 3.33
C THR A 32 5.72 -15.31 2.61
N PRO A 33 5.37 -16.57 2.28
CA PRO A 33 4.09 -16.89 1.67
C PRO A 33 2.95 -16.81 2.69
N LEU A 34 1.72 -16.69 2.20
CA LEU A 34 0.52 -16.93 3.00
C LEU A 34 0.51 -18.37 3.53
N PRO A 35 0.02 -18.61 4.77
CA PRO A 35 -0.19 -19.97 5.27
C PRO A 35 -1.12 -20.80 4.37
N GLN A 36 -2.11 -20.14 3.76
CA GLN A 36 -3.01 -20.69 2.76
C GLN A 36 -3.11 -19.71 1.59
N PRO A 37 -2.41 -19.96 0.48
CA PRO A 37 -2.56 -19.16 -0.74
C PRO A 37 -4.02 -19.15 -1.24
N VAL A 38 -4.45 -18.02 -1.79
CA VAL A 38 -5.80 -17.82 -2.32
C VAL A 38 -6.01 -18.59 -3.62
N PHE A 39 -4.93 -18.74 -4.40
CA PHE A 39 -4.94 -19.34 -5.73
C PHE A 39 -4.12 -20.63 -5.75
N ASP A 40 -4.55 -21.60 -6.53
CA ASP A 40 -3.71 -22.74 -6.88
C ASP A 40 -2.52 -22.30 -7.76
N GLU A 41 -1.52 -23.17 -7.90
CA GLU A 41 -0.27 -22.87 -8.62
C GLU A 41 -0.50 -22.51 -10.09
N THR A 42 -1.49 -23.13 -10.75
CA THR A 42 -1.78 -22.89 -12.18
C THR A 42 -2.44 -21.52 -12.35
N THR A 43 -3.46 -21.23 -11.53
CA THR A 43 -4.11 -19.91 -11.49
C THR A 43 -3.10 -18.81 -11.17
N LEU A 44 -2.22 -19.04 -10.19
CA LEU A 44 -1.17 -18.09 -9.81
C LEU A 44 -0.22 -17.81 -10.98
N GLN A 45 0.21 -18.85 -11.70
CA GLN A 45 1.06 -18.71 -12.87
C GLN A 45 0.38 -17.89 -13.98
N HIS A 46 -0.90 -18.14 -14.27
CA HIS A 46 -1.64 -17.37 -15.27
C HIS A 46 -1.81 -15.90 -14.86
N LEU A 47 -2.13 -15.62 -13.59
CA LEU A 47 -2.20 -14.26 -13.07
C LEU A 47 -0.88 -13.50 -13.30
N GLN A 48 0.26 -14.13 -12.98
CA GLN A 48 1.60 -13.57 -13.12
C GLN A 48 2.04 -13.38 -14.58
N GLN A 49 1.54 -14.20 -15.50
CA GLN A 49 1.89 -14.14 -16.93
C GLN A 49 0.98 -13.20 -17.73
N SER A 50 -0.19 -12.86 -17.19
CA SER A 50 -1.13 -11.94 -17.83
C SER A 50 -0.71 -10.47 -17.64
N MET A 51 -1.01 -9.63 -18.64
CA MET A 51 -0.57 -8.24 -18.68
C MET A 51 -1.70 -7.28 -19.02
N ALA A 52 -1.87 -6.25 -18.19
CA ALA A 52 -2.75 -5.12 -18.46
C ALA A 52 -2.14 -4.23 -19.55
N SER A 53 -2.91 -3.95 -20.60
CA SER A 53 -2.50 -3.12 -21.74
C SER A 53 -2.61 -1.61 -21.49
N ASN A 54 -3.31 -1.18 -20.43
CA ASN A 54 -3.75 0.20 -20.26
C ASN A 54 -3.50 0.82 -18.87
N VAL A 55 -2.55 0.29 -18.08
CA VAL A 55 -2.25 0.81 -16.72
C VAL A 55 -1.91 2.30 -16.75
N SER A 56 -1.08 2.77 -17.68
CA SER A 56 -0.75 4.19 -17.80
C SER A 56 -1.98 5.06 -18.10
N ALA A 57 -2.96 4.54 -18.85
CA ALA A 57 -4.22 5.24 -19.09
C ALA A 57 -5.08 5.32 -17.83
N ILE A 58 -5.14 4.25 -17.02
CA ILE A 58 -5.79 4.26 -15.70
C ILE A 58 -5.14 5.30 -14.79
N LEU A 59 -3.81 5.32 -14.70
CA LEU A 59 -3.08 6.32 -13.92
C LEU A 59 -3.36 7.74 -14.42
N ALA A 60 -3.45 7.96 -15.73
CA ALA A 60 -3.77 9.27 -16.30
C ALA A 60 -5.20 9.71 -15.96
N GLN A 61 -6.17 8.80 -16.04
CA GLN A 61 -7.56 9.06 -15.64
C GLN A 61 -7.65 9.49 -14.17
N ASN A 62 -6.85 8.88 -13.31
CA ASN A 62 -6.78 9.19 -11.88
C ASN A 62 -5.84 10.38 -11.55
N GLN A 63 -5.34 11.14 -12.54
CA GLN A 63 -4.37 12.23 -12.33
C GLN A 63 -3.08 11.80 -11.61
N LEU A 64 -2.75 10.51 -11.67
CA LEU A 64 -1.59 9.91 -11.04
C LEU A 64 -0.46 9.61 -12.01
N LEU A 65 -0.65 9.76 -13.33
CA LEU A 65 0.45 9.54 -14.28
C LEU A 65 1.49 10.67 -14.18
N GLN A 66 2.77 10.32 -14.02
CA GLN A 66 3.85 11.32 -14.15
C GLN A 66 3.96 11.81 -15.60
N PRO A 67 4.06 13.12 -15.84
CA PRO A 67 4.44 13.62 -17.16
C PRO A 67 5.92 13.28 -17.42
N ASP A 68 6.27 12.97 -18.67
CA ASP A 68 7.55 12.36 -19.10
C ASP A 68 8.85 12.88 -18.43
N ALA A 69 9.87 12.01 -18.40
CA ALA A 69 11.24 12.20 -17.88
C ALA A 69 11.46 11.98 -16.35
N SER A 70 10.67 11.08 -15.75
CA SER A 70 10.82 10.66 -14.34
C SER A 70 11.14 9.15 -14.27
N ASP A 71 12.02 8.73 -13.34
CA ASP A 71 12.25 7.31 -12.98
C ASP A 71 11.02 6.65 -12.31
N ARG A 72 9.96 7.44 -12.14
CA ARG A 72 8.67 7.06 -11.56
C ARG A 72 7.56 7.11 -12.59
N LEU A 73 6.71 6.10 -12.58
CA LEU A 73 5.51 6.02 -13.42
C LEU A 73 4.35 6.86 -12.85
N SER A 74 4.25 6.97 -11.53
CA SER A 74 3.15 7.58 -10.80
C SER A 74 3.55 8.76 -9.93
N ARG A 75 2.66 9.75 -9.87
CA ARG A 75 2.69 10.90 -8.97
C ARG A 75 2.32 10.43 -7.57
N SER A 76 2.85 11.13 -6.56
CA SER A 76 2.46 10.85 -5.18
C SER A 76 0.99 11.21 -4.97
N PRO A 77 0.15 10.31 -4.42
CA PRO A 77 -1.23 10.64 -4.08
C PRO A 77 -1.34 11.63 -2.91
N TYR A 78 -0.23 11.93 -2.23
CA TYR A 78 -0.18 12.85 -1.08
C TYR A 78 0.28 14.27 -1.48
N ARG A 79 0.51 14.50 -2.78
CA ARG A 79 0.96 15.78 -3.34
C ARG A 79 0.17 16.15 -4.60
N PRO A 80 -0.05 17.44 -4.90
CA PRO A 80 0.28 18.60 -4.07
C PRO A 80 -0.50 18.61 -2.76
N LEU A 81 0.05 19.27 -1.75
CA LEU A 81 -0.60 19.41 -0.46
C LEU A 81 -1.43 20.69 -0.42
N THR A 82 -2.69 20.57 -0.04
CA THR A 82 -3.61 21.68 0.19
C THR A 82 -3.98 21.72 1.67
N PHE A 83 -4.20 22.90 2.24
CA PHE A 83 -4.68 23.03 3.61
C PHE A 83 -6.20 23.13 3.61
N LEU A 84 -6.84 22.35 4.47
CA LEU A 84 -8.23 22.57 4.85
C LEU A 84 -8.28 23.76 5.81
N ASP A 85 -9.36 24.53 5.77
CA ASP A 85 -9.56 25.55 6.79
C ASP A 85 -9.82 24.92 8.17
N TRP A 86 -9.73 25.73 9.22
CA TRP A 86 -9.85 25.21 10.59
C TRP A 86 -11.22 24.57 10.86
N PRO A 87 -12.36 25.21 10.57
CA PRO A 87 -13.67 24.60 10.76
C PRO A 87 -13.88 23.28 10.00
N ASP A 88 -13.44 23.20 8.73
CA ASP A 88 -13.58 22.00 7.91
C ASP A 88 -12.68 20.88 8.44
N CYS A 89 -11.46 21.20 8.84
CA CYS A 89 -10.53 20.23 9.40
C CYS A 89 -11.03 19.58 10.70
N TRP A 90 -11.74 20.33 11.56
CA TRP A 90 -12.32 19.75 12.79
C TRP A 90 -13.54 18.87 12.53
N GLN A 91 -14.23 19.06 11.40
CA GLN A 91 -15.35 18.23 10.97
C GLN A 91 -14.90 16.97 10.23
N ASP A 92 -13.72 17.01 9.61
CA ASP A 92 -13.12 15.84 8.97
C ASP A 92 -12.38 14.96 9.99
N ASP A 93 -12.73 13.67 10.04
CA ASP A 93 -12.15 12.74 11.02
C ASP A 93 -10.65 12.52 10.83
N HIS A 94 -10.13 12.57 9.59
CA HIS A 94 -8.71 12.35 9.29
C HIS A 94 -7.88 13.59 9.64
N CYS A 95 -8.39 14.77 9.30
CA CYS A 95 -7.76 16.04 9.63
C CYS A 95 -7.78 16.27 11.15
N ARG A 96 -8.90 16.00 11.81
CA ARG A 96 -8.99 16.02 13.28
C ARG A 96 -8.00 15.04 13.92
N TYR A 97 -7.92 13.81 13.41
CA TYR A 97 -6.98 12.80 13.91
C TYR A 97 -5.52 13.23 13.78
N SER A 98 -5.15 13.82 12.63
CA SER A 98 -3.83 14.41 12.40
C SER A 98 -3.47 15.37 13.53
N ILE A 99 -4.37 16.31 13.86
CA ILE A 99 -4.14 17.31 14.91
C ILE A 99 -4.13 16.72 16.31
N SER A 100 -5.08 15.84 16.64
CA SER A 100 -5.29 15.39 18.03
C SER A 100 -4.36 14.25 18.44
N GLU A 101 -4.04 13.33 17.53
CA GLU A 101 -3.36 12.07 17.87
C GLU A 101 -1.90 12.03 17.43
N THR A 102 -1.56 12.56 16.25
CA THR A 102 -0.20 12.41 15.72
C THR A 102 0.80 13.41 16.31
N GLY A 103 0.31 14.46 16.96
CA GLY A 103 1.13 15.59 17.45
C GLY A 103 1.68 16.47 16.33
N ILE A 104 1.29 16.21 15.08
CA ILE A 104 1.63 16.99 13.90
C ILE A 104 0.41 17.90 13.62
N PRO A 105 0.44 19.20 13.96
CA PRO A 105 -0.71 20.10 13.81
C PRO A 105 -0.88 20.52 12.35
N VAL A 106 -1.11 19.54 11.48
CA VAL A 106 -1.16 19.73 10.04
C VAL A 106 -2.61 19.53 9.60
N GLN A 107 -3.20 20.63 9.11
CA GLN A 107 -4.56 20.70 8.58
C GLN A 107 -4.65 20.10 7.17
N THR A 108 -4.00 18.96 6.96
CA THR A 108 -3.89 18.30 5.67
C THR A 108 -3.90 16.81 5.98
N PHE A 109 -4.96 16.01 5.71
CA PHE A 109 -4.71 14.63 5.29
C PHE A 109 -5.87 13.78 4.75
N PRO A 110 -5.66 13.09 3.60
CA PRO A 110 -4.76 13.51 2.53
C PRO A 110 -5.45 14.69 1.89
N ALA A 111 -4.82 15.86 1.97
CA ALA A 111 -5.36 17.04 1.30
C ALA A 111 -4.65 17.27 -0.04
N ASN A 112 -4.36 16.18 -0.77
CA ASN A 112 -4.35 16.26 -2.24
C ASN A 112 -5.81 16.47 -2.67
N PRO A 113 -6.14 17.47 -3.50
CA PRO A 113 -7.53 17.79 -3.85
C PRO A 113 -8.30 16.63 -4.50
N ASP A 114 -7.66 15.88 -5.39
CA ASP A 114 -8.29 14.77 -6.11
C ASP A 114 -8.56 13.59 -5.17
N VAL A 115 -7.60 13.27 -4.30
CA VAL A 115 -7.76 12.22 -3.29
C VAL A 115 -8.82 12.61 -2.26
N TYR A 116 -8.79 13.86 -1.79
CA TYR A 116 -9.77 14.35 -0.81
C TYR A 116 -11.19 14.33 -1.40
N ALA A 117 -11.36 14.84 -2.62
CA ALA A 117 -12.64 14.81 -3.31
C ALA A 117 -13.13 13.37 -3.50
N TRP A 118 -12.26 12.45 -3.90
CA TRP A 118 -12.63 11.03 -3.99
C TRP A 118 -13.02 10.45 -2.62
N TRP A 119 -12.22 10.70 -1.57
CA TRP A 119 -12.45 10.13 -0.24
C TRP A 119 -13.80 10.54 0.35
N GLN A 120 -14.18 11.81 0.19
CA GLN A 120 -15.45 12.34 0.69
C GLN A 120 -16.66 11.81 -0.09
N ASN A 121 -16.50 11.52 -1.38
CA ASN A 121 -17.61 11.16 -2.27
C ASN A 121 -17.73 9.66 -2.56
N ARG A 122 -16.79 8.83 -2.11
CA ARG A 122 -16.82 7.40 -2.38
C ARG A 122 -17.97 6.71 -1.65
N LEU A 123 -18.65 5.83 -2.37
CA LEU A 123 -19.69 4.96 -1.82
C LEU A 123 -19.05 3.62 -1.43
N GLN A 124 -19.45 3.11 -0.27
CA GLN A 124 -18.92 1.85 0.27
C GLN A 124 -19.95 0.71 0.24
N ALA A 125 -21.24 1.02 0.12
CA ALA A 125 -22.27 -0.02 0.00
C ALA A 125 -22.02 -0.86 -1.28
N PRO A 126 -22.01 -2.21 -1.22
CA PRO A 126 -21.62 -3.05 -2.37
C PRO A 126 -22.42 -2.84 -3.66
N ASP A 127 -23.66 -2.38 -3.57
CA ASP A 127 -24.52 -2.05 -4.72
C ASP A 127 -24.20 -0.68 -5.36
N GLN A 128 -23.48 0.18 -4.63
CA GLN A 128 -23.19 1.57 -5.02
C GLN A 128 -21.71 1.87 -5.19
N ALA A 129 -20.85 1.07 -4.57
CA ALA A 129 -19.41 1.25 -4.61
C ALA A 129 -18.89 1.05 -6.02
N ALA A 130 -17.99 1.94 -6.45
CA ALA A 130 -17.24 1.79 -7.70
C ALA A 130 -16.55 0.42 -7.75
N VAL A 131 -16.30 -0.08 -8.95
CA VAL A 131 -15.61 -1.36 -9.15
C VAL A 131 -14.60 -1.26 -10.29
N CYS A 132 -13.59 -2.12 -10.25
CA CYS A 132 -12.66 -2.33 -11.34
C CYS A 132 -12.98 -3.66 -12.03
N GLY A 133 -13.10 -3.62 -13.35
CA GLY A 133 -13.30 -4.79 -14.19
C GLY A 133 -12.08 -5.11 -15.05
N VAL A 134 -11.94 -6.39 -15.40
CA VAL A 134 -10.96 -6.91 -16.35
C VAL A 134 -11.65 -7.49 -17.57
N ARG A 135 -11.13 -7.22 -18.77
CA ARG A 135 -11.58 -7.84 -20.03
C ARG A 135 -10.38 -8.33 -20.84
N PHE A 136 -10.33 -9.63 -21.09
CA PHE A 136 -9.28 -10.22 -21.93
C PHE A 136 -9.48 -9.85 -23.41
N ALA A 137 -8.39 -9.55 -24.10
CA ALA A 137 -8.39 -9.15 -25.51
C ALA A 137 -8.51 -10.35 -26.47
N GLY A 138 -8.17 -11.56 -26.01
CA GLY A 138 -8.13 -12.76 -26.81
C GLY A 138 -8.37 -14.04 -25.99
N PRO A 139 -8.55 -15.18 -26.68
CA PRO A 139 -8.83 -16.46 -26.04
C PRO A 139 -7.63 -17.06 -25.29
N ASP A 140 -6.43 -16.52 -25.50
CA ASP A 140 -5.21 -16.92 -24.78
C ASP A 140 -5.14 -16.34 -23.36
N GLN A 141 -6.02 -15.38 -23.03
CA GLN A 141 -6.13 -14.74 -21.71
C GLN A 141 -4.79 -14.17 -21.19
N VAL A 142 -3.90 -13.78 -22.11
CA VAL A 142 -2.59 -13.19 -21.77
C VAL A 142 -2.69 -11.67 -21.66
N GLN A 143 -3.36 -11.01 -22.60
CA GLN A 143 -3.53 -9.56 -22.59
C GLN A 143 -4.95 -9.19 -22.22
N TYR A 144 -5.08 -8.16 -21.39
CA TYR A 144 -6.37 -7.62 -20.99
C TYR A 144 -6.35 -6.12 -20.84
N GLU A 145 -7.52 -5.52 -20.71
CA GLU A 145 -7.69 -4.14 -20.30
C GLU A 145 -8.44 -4.05 -18.98
N LEU A 146 -8.17 -2.97 -18.26
CA LEU A 146 -8.85 -2.60 -17.02
C LEU A 146 -9.82 -1.45 -17.29
N ALA A 147 -10.96 -1.42 -16.58
CA ALA A 147 -11.87 -0.28 -16.61
C ALA A 147 -12.57 -0.09 -15.25
N SER A 148 -12.69 1.17 -14.86
CA SER A 148 -13.46 1.57 -13.67
C SER A 148 -14.93 1.75 -14.05
N PHE A 149 -15.82 1.29 -13.17
CA PHE A 149 -17.27 1.45 -13.28
C PHE A 149 -17.81 2.09 -12.00
N ASN A 150 -18.91 2.83 -12.10
CA ASN A 150 -19.52 3.52 -10.96
C ASN A 150 -20.07 2.54 -9.93
N ASN A 151 -20.49 1.35 -10.38
CA ASN A 151 -20.93 0.26 -9.52
C ASN A 151 -20.91 -1.09 -10.23
N ARG A 152 -21.17 -2.15 -9.47
CA ARG A 152 -21.23 -3.52 -9.97
C ARG A 152 -22.28 -3.73 -11.07
N TYR A 153 -23.42 -3.05 -10.99
CA TYR A 153 -24.47 -3.14 -12.02
C TYR A 153 -23.99 -2.62 -13.38
N GLU A 154 -23.27 -1.48 -13.41
CA GLU A 154 -22.70 -0.94 -14.64
C GLU A 154 -21.66 -1.90 -15.25
N LEU A 155 -20.79 -2.49 -14.42
CA LEU A 155 -19.83 -3.51 -14.85
C LEU A 155 -20.55 -4.72 -15.49
N GLU A 156 -21.52 -5.30 -14.80
CA GLU A 156 -22.26 -6.48 -15.26
C GLU A 156 -23.07 -6.21 -16.53
N SER A 157 -23.48 -4.95 -16.75
CA SER A 157 -24.14 -4.52 -17.98
C SER A 157 -23.17 -4.33 -19.18
N THR A 158 -21.86 -4.33 -18.93
CA THR A 158 -20.83 -4.07 -19.96
C THR A 158 -20.22 -5.38 -20.48
N PRO A 159 -20.42 -5.74 -21.76
CA PRO A 159 -19.98 -7.03 -22.28
C PRO A 159 -18.47 -7.29 -22.15
N GLY A 160 -18.16 -8.48 -21.63
CA GLY A 160 -16.80 -9.03 -21.55
C GLY A 160 -15.97 -8.58 -20.35
N PHE A 161 -16.47 -7.67 -19.52
CA PHE A 161 -15.80 -7.32 -18.27
C PHE A 161 -16.19 -8.27 -17.14
N MET A 162 -15.20 -8.69 -16.36
CA MET A 162 -15.35 -9.47 -15.14
C MET A 162 -14.92 -8.63 -13.95
N LEU A 163 -15.64 -8.72 -12.83
CA LEU A 163 -15.27 -8.04 -11.59
C LEU A 163 -13.88 -8.51 -11.15
N THR A 164 -13.00 -7.57 -10.79
CA THR A 164 -11.70 -7.92 -10.19
C THR A 164 -11.49 -7.37 -8.79
N HIS A 165 -12.03 -6.19 -8.48
CA HIS A 165 -12.11 -5.68 -7.11
C HIS A 165 -13.11 -4.52 -7.03
N TYR A 166 -13.50 -4.17 -5.82
CA TYR A 166 -14.23 -2.95 -5.51
C TYR A 166 -13.28 -1.74 -5.45
N GLN A 167 -13.82 -0.53 -5.60
CA GLN A 167 -13.15 0.74 -5.91
C GLN A 167 -12.70 0.88 -7.37
N GLN A 168 -12.42 2.11 -7.83
CA GLN A 168 -11.91 2.35 -9.17
C GLN A 168 -10.58 1.63 -9.41
N CYS A 169 -10.27 1.31 -10.66
CA CYS A 169 -8.96 0.77 -11.02
C CYS A 169 -7.85 1.77 -10.64
N GLY A 170 -6.70 1.23 -10.25
CA GLY A 170 -5.50 1.97 -9.87
C GLY A 170 -4.23 1.21 -10.23
N SER A 171 -3.12 1.62 -9.65
CA SER A 171 -1.78 1.11 -9.93
C SER A 171 -1.58 -0.36 -9.57
N CYS A 172 -2.36 -0.88 -8.62
CA CYS A 172 -2.32 -2.26 -8.10
C CYS A 172 -3.44 -3.15 -8.66
N SER A 173 -4.16 -2.69 -9.69
CA SER A 173 -5.30 -3.42 -10.26
C SER A 173 -4.91 -4.55 -11.22
N THR A 174 -3.63 -4.73 -11.53
CA THR A 174 -3.20 -5.77 -12.47
C THR A 174 -3.37 -7.18 -11.88
N LEU A 175 -3.60 -8.20 -12.70
CA LEU A 175 -3.67 -9.59 -12.23
C LEU A 175 -2.33 -10.08 -11.65
N GLN A 176 -1.20 -9.55 -12.10
CA GLN A 176 0.09 -9.76 -11.45
C GLN A 176 0.09 -9.24 -10.00
N ASP A 177 -0.42 -8.03 -9.74
CA ASP A 177 -0.51 -7.51 -8.38
C ASP A 177 -1.50 -8.33 -7.52
N LEU A 178 -2.58 -8.83 -8.13
CA LEU A 178 -3.52 -9.74 -7.47
C LEU A 178 -2.81 -11.03 -7.02
N ALA A 179 -1.93 -11.59 -7.86
CA ALA A 179 -1.13 -12.75 -7.52
C ALA A 179 -0.31 -12.51 -6.24
N VAL A 180 0.31 -11.34 -6.10
CA VAL A 180 1.05 -10.97 -4.88
C VAL A 180 0.12 -10.89 -3.67
N TYR A 181 -1.01 -10.19 -3.79
CA TYR A 181 -2.02 -10.10 -2.73
C TYR A 181 -2.57 -11.46 -2.29
N GLY A 182 -2.67 -12.42 -3.20
CA GLY A 182 -3.20 -13.76 -2.93
C GLY A 182 -2.14 -14.81 -2.57
N SER A 183 -0.85 -14.47 -2.51
CA SER A 183 0.22 -15.46 -2.25
C SER A 183 1.19 -15.12 -1.13
N LEU A 184 1.40 -13.85 -0.76
CA LEU A 184 2.44 -13.44 0.20
C LEU A 184 1.88 -12.86 1.49
N ASP A 185 2.51 -13.06 2.65
CA ASP A 185 2.11 -12.33 3.86
C ASP A 185 2.56 -10.86 3.78
N LEU A 186 1.66 -9.96 3.36
CA LEU A 186 1.99 -8.54 3.22
C LEU A 186 2.15 -7.83 4.56
N THR A 187 1.69 -8.39 5.68
CA THR A 187 1.98 -7.82 6.99
C THR A 187 3.44 -7.98 7.38
N VAL A 188 4.13 -8.98 6.81
CA VAL A 188 5.57 -9.17 6.92
C VAL A 188 6.31 -8.49 5.77
N MET A 189 5.91 -8.78 4.53
CA MET A 189 6.64 -8.34 3.34
C MET A 189 6.57 -6.82 3.14
N ALA A 190 5.38 -6.22 3.25
CA ALA A 190 5.24 -4.78 3.06
C ALA A 190 5.94 -3.97 4.18
N LYS A 191 5.91 -4.47 5.43
CA LYS A 191 6.67 -3.87 6.55
C LYS A 191 8.18 -3.97 6.35
N THR A 192 8.66 -5.09 5.82
CA THR A 192 10.08 -5.27 5.50
C THR A 192 10.52 -4.26 4.44
N CYS A 193 9.73 -4.10 3.39
CA CYS A 193 10.03 -3.13 2.33
C CYS A 193 9.85 -1.67 2.75
N SER A 194 8.89 -1.36 3.63
CA SER A 194 8.67 0.02 4.11
C SER A 194 9.84 0.60 4.90
N LYS A 195 10.72 -0.26 5.44
CA LYS A 195 11.91 0.15 6.21
C LYS A 195 13.12 0.47 5.35
N ARG A 196 13.09 0.13 4.06
CA ARG A 196 14.20 0.45 3.15
C ARG A 196 14.40 1.96 3.08
N MET A 197 15.65 2.40 3.03
CA MET A 197 15.97 3.83 3.08
C MET A 197 15.63 4.52 1.75
N GLY A 198 14.81 5.57 1.80
CA GLY A 198 14.38 6.35 0.63
C GLY A 198 13.38 5.65 -0.29
N PHE A 199 12.67 6.43 -1.11
CA PHE A 199 11.64 5.96 -2.03
C PHE A 199 12.09 4.81 -2.94
N SER A 200 13.21 4.98 -3.65
CA SER A 200 13.65 4.03 -4.67
C SER A 200 13.93 2.63 -4.11
N ASN A 201 14.53 2.53 -2.92
CA ASN A 201 14.80 1.23 -2.31
C ASN A 201 13.52 0.56 -1.76
N LYS A 202 12.52 1.35 -1.32
CA LYS A 202 11.21 0.81 -0.95
C LYS A 202 10.50 0.26 -2.19
N LYS A 203 10.48 1.02 -3.28
CA LYS A 203 9.92 0.62 -4.58
C LYS A 203 10.58 -0.67 -5.07
N LEU A 204 11.91 -0.69 -5.18
CA LEU A 204 12.65 -1.88 -5.64
C LEU A 204 12.34 -3.11 -4.79
N CYS A 205 12.27 -2.97 -3.46
CA CYS A 205 11.90 -4.09 -2.59
C CYS A 205 10.46 -4.60 -2.86
N MET A 206 9.51 -3.70 -3.13
CA MET A 206 8.15 -4.09 -3.50
C MET A 206 8.08 -4.77 -4.88
N GLU A 207 8.94 -4.36 -5.82
CA GLU A 207 9.10 -5.05 -7.11
C GLU A 207 9.74 -6.44 -6.92
N ASP A 208 10.72 -6.57 -6.01
CA ASP A 208 11.38 -7.85 -5.70
C ASP A 208 10.42 -8.90 -5.11
N ILE A 209 9.33 -8.48 -4.44
CA ILE A 209 8.26 -9.41 -4.00
C ILE A 209 7.19 -9.67 -5.07
N GLY A 210 7.33 -9.07 -6.26
CA GLY A 210 6.53 -9.37 -7.44
C GLY A 210 5.49 -8.32 -7.83
N PHE A 211 5.36 -7.20 -7.10
CA PHE A 211 4.45 -6.14 -7.53
C PHE A 211 4.93 -5.48 -8.82
N THR A 212 4.00 -5.01 -9.63
CA THR A 212 4.32 -4.19 -10.80
C THR A 212 4.94 -2.86 -10.38
N PRO A 213 5.73 -2.18 -11.25
CA PRO A 213 6.35 -0.90 -10.90
C PRO A 213 5.35 0.18 -10.47
N ALA A 214 4.15 0.19 -11.06
CA ALA A 214 3.09 1.11 -10.68
C ALA A 214 2.62 0.87 -9.23
N CYS A 215 2.32 -0.38 -8.90
CA CYS A 215 1.84 -0.76 -7.57
C CYS A 215 2.94 -0.58 -6.50
N ALA A 216 4.18 -0.94 -6.84
CA ALA A 216 5.34 -0.76 -5.98
C ALA A 216 5.56 0.72 -5.58
N GLU A 217 5.29 1.65 -6.49
CA GLU A 217 5.32 3.08 -6.19
C GLU A 217 4.21 3.51 -5.22
N SER A 218 2.99 3.01 -5.37
CA SER A 218 1.90 3.27 -4.42
C SER A 218 2.26 2.80 -3.01
N TRP A 219 2.83 1.59 -2.88
CA TRP A 219 3.34 1.08 -1.60
C TRP A 219 4.51 1.90 -1.04
N ALA A 220 5.44 2.33 -1.89
CA ALA A 220 6.56 3.17 -1.48
C ALA A 220 6.10 4.55 -1.00
N TYR A 221 5.13 5.17 -1.69
CA TYR A 221 4.51 6.42 -1.25
C TYR A 221 3.78 6.23 0.07
N ASN A 222 3.01 5.14 0.24
CA ASN A 222 2.35 4.82 1.51
C ASN A 222 3.37 4.78 2.63
N ALA A 223 4.42 3.98 2.48
CA ALA A 223 5.49 3.85 3.47
C ALA A 223 6.19 5.18 3.81
N GLU A 224 6.46 6.05 2.83
CA GLU A 224 7.01 7.38 3.10
C GLU A 224 6.03 8.28 3.86
N GLN A 225 4.74 8.18 3.55
CA GLN A 225 3.71 8.95 4.22
C GLN A 225 3.50 8.49 5.67
N THR A 226 3.44 7.18 5.90
CA THR A 226 3.37 6.59 7.25
C THR A 226 4.59 7.00 8.07
N ALA A 227 5.80 6.95 7.50
CA ALA A 227 7.00 7.38 8.18
C ALA A 227 6.98 8.89 8.51
N GLN A 228 6.38 9.73 7.67
CA GLN A 228 6.28 11.17 7.93
C GLN A 228 5.25 11.50 9.00
N SER A 229 4.09 10.85 8.99
CA SER A 229 2.95 11.20 9.84
C SER A 229 2.84 10.37 11.13
N CYS A 230 3.32 9.13 11.11
CA CYS A 230 3.01 8.14 12.14
C CYS A 230 4.23 7.66 12.92
N PHE A 231 5.45 8.14 12.60
CA PHE A 231 6.68 7.64 13.20
C PHE A 231 6.65 7.63 14.73
N ILE A 232 6.21 8.72 15.36
CA ILE A 232 6.15 8.84 16.82
C ILE A 232 5.20 7.80 17.41
N LEU A 233 3.99 7.69 16.85
CA LEU A 233 2.98 6.73 17.30
C LEU A 233 3.44 5.29 17.11
N CYS A 234 4.08 4.98 15.99
CA CYS A 234 4.63 3.65 15.76
C CYS A 234 5.77 3.31 16.74
N VAL A 235 6.64 4.27 17.07
CA VAL A 235 7.68 4.07 18.08
C VAL A 235 7.08 3.88 19.48
N GLN A 236 6.00 4.57 19.81
CA GLN A 236 5.28 4.38 21.07
C GLN A 236 4.61 3.01 21.16
N GLU A 237 3.97 2.57 20.07
CA GLU A 237 3.27 1.29 19.98
C GLU A 237 4.23 0.10 20.02
N TYR A 238 5.26 0.11 19.16
CA TYR A 238 6.11 -1.06 18.94
C TYR A 238 7.48 -0.98 19.62
N GLY A 239 7.90 0.21 20.04
CA GLY A 239 9.27 0.48 20.46
C GLY A 239 10.23 0.70 19.28
N LEU A 240 11.22 1.57 19.49
CA LEU A 240 12.20 1.94 18.47
C LEU A 240 13.05 0.74 18.01
N ILE A 241 13.52 -0.11 18.94
CA ILE A 241 14.39 -1.24 18.61
C ILE A 241 13.66 -2.29 17.78
N PRO A 242 12.45 -2.77 18.16
CA PRO A 242 11.70 -3.71 17.32
C PRO A 242 11.42 -3.17 15.90
N LEU A 243 11.02 -1.90 15.79
CA LEU A 243 10.82 -1.25 14.49
C LEU A 243 12.07 -1.27 13.60
N LEU A 244 13.23 -0.93 14.16
CA LEU A 244 14.50 -0.92 13.43
C LEU A 244 14.97 -2.34 13.05
N LEU A 245 14.61 -3.35 13.84
CA LEU A 245 15.06 -4.73 13.66
C LEU A 245 14.11 -5.61 12.83
N GLY A 246 12.89 -5.18 12.51
CA GLY A 246 11.96 -6.08 11.80
C GLY A 246 11.09 -6.94 12.69
N THR A 247 11.14 -6.75 14.01
CA THR A 247 10.54 -7.68 14.98
C THR A 247 9.36 -7.07 15.73
N GLU A 248 8.80 -5.98 15.22
CA GLU A 248 7.62 -5.36 15.81
C GLU A 248 6.40 -6.26 15.71
N SER A 249 5.71 -6.38 16.83
CA SER A 249 4.40 -7.01 16.92
C SER A 249 3.67 -6.36 18.07
N SER A 250 2.43 -5.94 17.82
CA SER A 250 1.51 -5.49 18.85
C SER A 250 0.11 -5.90 18.40
N PRO A 251 -0.66 -6.57 19.26
CA PRO A 251 -2.02 -6.97 18.92
C PRO A 251 -2.88 -5.72 18.69
N ASN A 252 -3.96 -5.90 17.93
CA ASN A 252 -5.04 -4.93 17.89
C ASN A 252 -5.61 -4.71 19.31
N THR A 253 -6.23 -3.54 19.53
CA THR A 253 -6.80 -3.25 20.83
C THR A 253 -7.99 -4.16 21.11
N ASN A 254 -8.43 -4.19 22.37
CA ASN A 254 -9.69 -4.80 22.75
C ASN A 254 -10.82 -4.28 21.82
N GLU A 255 -11.77 -5.15 21.48
CA GLU A 255 -12.90 -4.87 20.57
C GLU A 255 -12.55 -4.82 19.07
N GLY A 256 -11.36 -5.28 18.66
CA GLY A 256 -10.99 -5.45 17.24
C GLY A 256 -10.58 -4.17 16.52
N ARG A 257 -10.29 -3.09 17.26
CA ARG A 257 -9.75 -1.85 16.67
C ARG A 257 -8.25 -1.97 16.45
N LEU A 258 -7.76 -1.30 15.42
CA LEU A 258 -6.33 -1.32 15.08
C LEU A 258 -5.46 -0.77 16.22
N ASN A 259 -4.27 -1.32 16.37
CA ASN A 259 -3.25 -0.74 17.24
C ASN A 259 -2.86 0.68 16.79
N GLN A 260 -2.19 1.46 17.63
CA GLN A 260 -2.03 2.90 17.41
C GLN A 260 -1.26 3.22 16.11
N CYS A 261 -0.24 2.42 15.79
CA CYS A 261 0.52 2.60 14.55
C CYS A 261 -0.32 2.29 13.31
N LEU A 262 -1.05 1.18 13.32
CA LEU A 262 -1.92 0.77 12.20
C LEU A 262 -3.10 1.72 12.02
N GLN A 263 -3.67 2.23 13.12
CA GLN A 263 -4.70 3.25 13.06
C GLN A 263 -4.17 4.52 12.42
N CYS A 264 -2.97 4.97 12.81
CA CYS A 264 -2.37 6.15 12.19
C CYS A 264 -2.11 5.93 10.70
N ASP A 265 -1.65 4.75 10.30
CA ASP A 265 -1.48 4.41 8.88
C ASP A 265 -2.80 4.52 8.11
N GLU A 266 -3.90 3.93 8.61
CA GLU A 266 -5.22 4.02 7.96
C GLU A 266 -5.76 5.46 7.89
N MET A 267 -5.53 6.27 8.92
CA MET A 267 -6.01 7.67 8.96
C MET A 267 -5.14 8.58 8.10
N MET A 268 -3.84 8.39 8.12
CA MET A 268 -2.91 9.23 7.41
C MET A 268 -2.65 8.63 6.03
N ALA A 269 -1.83 7.61 5.88
CA ALA A 269 -1.47 7.11 4.55
C ALA A 269 -2.62 6.42 3.78
N GLY A 270 -3.59 5.85 4.48
CA GLY A 270 -4.66 5.00 3.94
C GLY A 270 -5.43 5.56 2.75
N PRO A 271 -6.00 6.78 2.79
CA PRO A 271 -6.83 7.26 1.68
C PRO A 271 -6.03 7.51 0.40
N GLY A 272 -4.81 8.05 0.50
CA GLY A 272 -3.96 8.21 -0.68
C GLY A 272 -3.46 6.87 -1.24
N PHE A 273 -3.21 5.89 -0.37
CA PHE A 273 -2.86 4.54 -0.81
C PHE A 273 -4.03 3.88 -1.52
N GLN A 274 -5.22 3.87 -0.94
CA GLN A 274 -6.42 3.29 -1.57
C GLN A 274 -6.76 3.97 -2.90
N TYR A 275 -6.68 5.30 -2.97
CA TYR A 275 -6.89 6.05 -4.21
C TYR A 275 -5.91 5.65 -5.31
N SER A 276 -4.62 5.53 -4.97
CA SER A 276 -3.59 5.23 -5.97
C SER A 276 -3.52 3.77 -6.34
N ALA A 277 -3.59 2.87 -5.36
CA ALA A 277 -3.54 1.43 -5.56
C ALA A 277 -4.78 0.93 -6.32
N GLY A 278 -5.96 1.45 -5.99
CA GLY A 278 -7.26 0.95 -6.46
C GLY A 278 -7.60 -0.43 -5.89
N ARG A 279 -6.62 -1.33 -5.75
CA ARG A 279 -6.74 -2.65 -5.13
C ARG A 279 -6.14 -2.67 -3.71
N THR A 280 -6.85 -3.35 -2.82
CA THR A 280 -6.36 -3.86 -1.53
C THR A 280 -6.87 -5.30 -1.36
N ARG A 281 -6.39 -6.02 -0.33
CA ARG A 281 -6.98 -7.33 0.01
C ARG A 281 -8.48 -7.25 0.27
N ARG A 282 -8.87 -6.28 1.10
CA ARG A 282 -10.26 -6.03 1.54
C ARG A 282 -11.22 -5.85 0.37
N ASN A 283 -10.83 -5.04 -0.61
CA ASN A 283 -11.69 -4.78 -1.78
C ASN A 283 -11.61 -5.87 -2.86
N SER A 284 -10.74 -6.87 -2.69
CA SER A 284 -10.62 -8.05 -3.55
C SER A 284 -11.20 -9.32 -2.91
N GLY A 285 -11.85 -9.22 -1.75
CA GLY A 285 -12.34 -10.41 -1.05
C GLY A 285 -11.25 -11.35 -0.51
N ILE A 286 -10.03 -10.84 -0.34
CA ILE A 286 -8.92 -11.59 0.25
C ILE A 286 -8.84 -11.25 1.73
N ALA A 287 -8.82 -12.27 2.58
CA ALA A 287 -8.62 -12.10 4.01
C ALA A 287 -7.24 -11.50 4.32
N SER A 288 -7.21 -10.56 5.26
CA SER A 288 -5.99 -9.93 5.77
C SER A 288 -5.57 -10.60 7.08
N GLU A 289 -4.27 -10.64 7.35
CA GLU A 289 -3.64 -11.15 8.56
C GLU A 289 -3.75 -10.14 9.71
N ILE A 290 -4.07 -8.88 9.38
CA ILE A 290 -4.59 -7.91 10.34
C ILE A 290 -6.07 -8.21 10.58
N ASP A 291 -6.40 -8.64 11.79
CA ASP A 291 -7.77 -8.89 12.25
C ASP A 291 -8.62 -7.61 12.16
N ARG A 292 -9.72 -7.69 11.42
CA ARG A 292 -10.66 -6.57 11.18
C ARG A 292 -12.08 -7.12 11.07
N PRO A 293 -13.10 -6.31 11.39
CA PRO A 293 -14.50 -6.70 11.19
C PRO A 293 -14.79 -7.21 9.76
N GLU A 294 -15.56 -8.31 9.66
CA GLU A 294 -15.87 -8.99 8.40
C GLU A 294 -16.61 -8.09 7.39
N ASP A 295 -17.38 -7.12 7.88
CA ASP A 295 -18.11 -6.13 7.07
C ASP A 295 -17.19 -5.15 6.30
N GLN A 296 -15.87 -5.23 6.53
CA GLN A 296 -14.87 -4.46 5.80
C GLN A 296 -14.26 -5.21 4.60
N VAL A 297 -14.68 -6.45 4.32
CA VAL A 297 -14.19 -7.26 3.19
C VAL A 297 -15.34 -7.49 2.21
N TYR A 298 -15.12 -7.13 0.94
CA TYR A 298 -16.12 -7.36 -0.11
C TYR A 298 -16.09 -8.82 -0.59
N GLU A 299 -17.22 -9.31 -1.08
CA GLU A 299 -17.25 -10.61 -1.77
C GLU A 299 -16.84 -10.44 -3.23
N VAL A 300 -15.75 -11.11 -3.63
CA VAL A 300 -15.25 -11.13 -5.02
C VAL A 300 -14.84 -12.56 -5.37
N GLU A 301 -15.34 -13.07 -6.49
CA GLU A 301 -14.89 -14.36 -7.04
C GLU A 301 -13.85 -14.13 -8.14
N HIS A 302 -12.70 -14.79 -8.03
CA HIS A 302 -11.60 -14.68 -8.97
C HIS A 302 -11.58 -15.84 -9.97
N ARG A 303 -12.55 -15.87 -10.90
CA ARG A 303 -12.63 -16.86 -11.99
C ARG A 303 -12.28 -16.19 -13.32
N TYR A 304 -10.99 -16.16 -13.64
CA TYR A 304 -10.49 -15.51 -14.86
C TYR A 304 -10.13 -16.50 -15.97
N PHE A 305 -9.72 -17.70 -15.57
CA PHE A 305 -9.20 -18.75 -16.43
C PHE A 305 -10.08 -19.98 -16.20
N ASP A 306 -10.92 -20.29 -17.19
CA ASP A 306 -11.78 -21.48 -17.24
C ASP A 306 -11.28 -22.41 -18.35
#